data_AF-C5LPB4-F1
#
_entry.id   AF-C5LPB4-F1
#
_cell.length_a   1.000
_cell.length_b   1.000
_cell.length_c   1.000
_cell.angle_alpha   90.00
_cell.angle_beta   90.00
_cell.angle_gamma   90.00
#
_symmetry.space_group_name_H-M   'P 1'
#
loop_
_entity.id
_entity.type
_entity.pdbx_description
1 polymer ?
#
loop_
_entity_poly.entity_id
_entity_poly.type
_entity_poly.pdbx_seq_one_letter_code
_entity_poly.pdbx_strand_id
1 'polypeptide(L)'
;VRVQFSDGMAHGSVEPPRRGNQTGREFDDRASQRHPDSDRRPLNQNYKERVRRECHKLAVKSEIFTGKSSQEITIASLHRDIEETAEDHGWDELSVGSYYLLRYRLSRSVWDNVIDSIGKSFDRSCAAGFKARVEAIWRVLEHTYSNAVVRDKLKTQWKQLRRNPAESCRDFISRVQNARKELQYSGALVEDSDEISIWRNGLFGPYSDW
;
A
#
# COMPACT_ATOMS: atom_id res chain seq x y z
N VAL A 1 -7.90 -60.48 -49.57
CA VAL A 1 -7.65 -60.15 -51.00
C VAL A 1 -6.43 -59.24 -51.04
N ARG A 2 -5.35 -59.69 -51.69
CA ARG A 2 -4.11 -58.92 -51.93
C ARG A 2 -4.32 -58.06 -53.17
N VAL A 3 -3.94 -56.79 -53.13
CA VAL A 3 -3.71 -56.00 -54.35
C VAL A 3 -2.47 -55.13 -54.15
N GLN A 4 -1.42 -55.43 -54.92
CA GLN A 4 -0.26 -54.58 -55.18
C GLN A 4 -0.63 -53.53 -56.23
N PHE A 5 -0.02 -52.35 -56.18
CA PHE A 5 0.20 -51.54 -57.38
C PHE A 5 1.58 -50.87 -57.33
N SER A 6 2.13 -50.74 -58.53
CA SER A 6 3.53 -50.58 -58.90
C SER A 6 3.95 -49.12 -59.09
N ASP A 7 5.27 -48.93 -59.21
CA ASP A 7 5.98 -47.72 -59.61
C ASP A 7 5.47 -47.08 -60.92
N GLY A 8 5.58 -45.75 -60.98
CA GLY A 8 5.45 -44.97 -62.20
C GLY A 8 5.92 -43.52 -62.00
N MET A 9 7.16 -43.23 -62.36
CA MET A 9 7.71 -41.88 -62.47
C MET A 9 7.08 -41.13 -63.65
N ALA A 10 6.68 -39.87 -63.42
CA ALA A 10 6.51 -38.86 -64.46
C ALA A 10 7.05 -37.52 -63.95
N HIS A 11 8.17 -37.08 -64.51
CA HIS A 11 8.71 -35.74 -64.34
C HIS A 11 7.81 -34.71 -65.03
N GLY A 12 7.17 -33.85 -64.24
CA GLY A 12 6.54 -32.62 -64.69
C GLY A 12 7.12 -31.45 -63.90
N SER A 13 7.88 -30.59 -64.57
CA SER A 13 8.30 -29.29 -64.04
C SER A 13 7.07 -28.40 -63.89
N VAL A 14 6.71 -28.07 -62.64
CA VAL A 14 5.73 -27.03 -62.31
C VAL A 14 6.33 -26.17 -61.22
N GLU A 15 6.50 -24.88 -61.52
CA GLU A 15 6.94 -23.85 -60.58
C GLU A 15 6.11 -23.88 -59.28
N PRO A 16 6.72 -23.79 -58.09
CA PRO A 16 5.94 -23.60 -56.88
C PRO A 16 5.36 -22.16 -56.84
N PRO A 17 4.10 -22.00 -56.41
CA PRO A 17 3.40 -20.72 -56.46
C PRO A 17 3.96 -19.70 -55.47
N ARG A 18 3.92 -18.44 -55.89
CA ARG A 18 4.22 -17.23 -55.10
C ARG A 18 3.56 -17.31 -53.72
N ARG A 19 4.39 -17.21 -52.66
CA ARG A 19 3.91 -17.02 -51.28
C ARG A 19 2.92 -15.85 -51.26
N GLY A 20 1.67 -16.17 -50.95
CA GLY A 20 0.65 -15.18 -50.64
C GLY A 20 1.07 -14.39 -49.41
N ASN A 21 0.83 -13.08 -49.48
CA ASN A 21 0.84 -12.17 -48.34
C ASN A 21 -0.15 -12.69 -47.29
N GLN A 22 0.35 -13.37 -46.25
CA GLN A 22 -0.33 -13.41 -44.97
C GLN A 22 0.20 -12.24 -44.16
N THR A 23 -0.56 -11.15 -44.16
CA THR A 23 -0.52 -10.13 -43.11
C THR A 23 -0.98 -10.79 -41.81
N GLY A 24 -0.08 -11.52 -41.17
CA GLY A 24 -0.17 -11.76 -39.73
C GLY A 24 0.02 -10.41 -39.07
N ARG A 25 -1.06 -9.82 -38.55
CA ARG A 25 -0.94 -8.81 -37.51
C ARG A 25 -0.31 -9.54 -36.33
N GLU A 26 1.01 -9.45 -36.21
CA GLU A 26 1.66 -9.57 -34.91
C GLU A 26 1.00 -8.48 -34.06
N PHE A 27 0.18 -8.92 -33.12
CA PHE A 27 -0.22 -8.11 -32.00
C PHE A 27 1.10 -7.70 -31.34
N ASP A 28 1.44 -6.42 -31.44
CA ASP A 28 2.47 -5.78 -30.64
C ASP A 28 2.06 -5.95 -29.16
N ASP A 29 2.45 -7.08 -28.57
CA ASP A 29 2.59 -7.21 -27.12
C ASP A 29 3.74 -6.30 -26.70
N ARG A 30 3.43 -5.00 -26.65
CA ARG A 30 4.29 -3.91 -26.17
C ARG A 30 4.45 -3.95 -24.65
N ALA A 31 4.48 -5.15 -24.08
CA ALA A 31 4.56 -5.45 -22.68
C ALA A 31 5.59 -6.56 -22.42
N SER A 32 6.76 -6.57 -23.06
CA SER A 32 7.88 -7.41 -22.64
C SER A 32 9.20 -6.99 -23.28
N GLN A 33 9.88 -6.03 -22.65
CA GLN A 33 11.33 -5.94 -22.45
C GLN A 33 11.69 -4.53 -21.93
N ARG A 34 11.27 -4.20 -20.70
CA ARG A 34 11.92 -3.09 -19.97
C ARG A 34 13.30 -3.59 -19.54
N HIS A 35 14.36 -3.10 -20.18
CA HIS A 35 15.73 -3.39 -19.75
C HIS A 35 15.90 -2.90 -18.30
N PRO A 36 16.42 -3.73 -17.37
CA PRO A 36 16.59 -3.35 -15.96
C PRO A 36 17.52 -2.13 -15.76
N ASP A 37 18.37 -1.81 -16.75
CA ASP A 37 19.26 -0.65 -16.72
C ASP A 37 18.59 0.68 -17.14
N SER A 38 17.42 0.64 -17.76
CA SER A 38 16.64 1.83 -18.13
C SER A 38 16.31 2.69 -16.91
N ASP A 39 15.95 2.03 -15.81
CA ASP A 39 15.36 2.66 -14.61
C ASP A 39 16.44 3.23 -13.67
N ARG A 40 17.72 2.90 -13.94
CA ARG A 40 18.87 3.47 -13.24
C ARG A 40 19.42 4.74 -13.87
N ARG A 41 18.83 5.20 -14.99
CA ARG A 41 19.23 6.45 -15.61
C ARG A 41 19.03 7.63 -14.66
N PRO A 42 19.97 8.60 -14.64
CA PRO A 42 19.84 9.78 -13.79
C PRO A 42 18.55 10.56 -14.09
N LEU A 43 17.80 10.86 -13.03
CA LEU A 43 16.60 11.67 -13.08
C LEU A 43 16.96 13.15 -13.16
N ASN A 44 16.33 13.85 -14.10
CA ASN A 44 16.45 15.30 -14.24
C ASN A 44 16.02 16.01 -12.94
N GLN A 45 16.92 16.85 -12.39
CA GLN A 45 16.66 17.59 -11.15
C GLN A 45 15.48 18.56 -11.27
N ASN A 46 15.30 19.20 -12.42
CA ASN A 46 14.17 20.11 -12.67
C ASN A 46 12.84 19.35 -12.68
N TYR A 47 12.82 18.13 -13.21
CA TYR A 47 11.66 17.25 -13.15
C TYR A 47 11.31 16.92 -11.70
N LYS A 48 12.28 16.47 -10.90
CA LYS A 48 12.06 16.13 -9.48
C LYS A 48 11.51 17.32 -8.68
N GLU A 49 12.06 18.51 -8.89
CA GLU A 49 11.63 19.72 -8.18
C GLU A 49 10.23 20.17 -8.61
N ARG A 50 9.91 20.08 -9.91
CA ARG A 50 8.56 20.37 -10.41
C ARG A 50 7.54 19.44 -9.78
N VAL A 51 7.78 18.13 -9.82
CA VAL A 51 6.90 17.12 -9.21
C VAL A 51 6.75 17.38 -7.71
N ARG A 52 7.87 17.61 -6.99
CA ARG A 52 7.85 17.92 -5.55
C ARG A 52 6.92 19.09 -5.21
N ARG A 53 6.97 20.17 -5.99
CA ARG A 53 6.14 21.36 -5.75
C ARG A 53 4.67 21.09 -6.01
N GLU A 54 4.34 20.39 -7.08
CA GLU A 54 2.96 20.03 -7.40
C GLU A 54 2.37 19.07 -6.35
N CYS A 55 3.09 18.02 -5.95
CA CYS A 55 2.67 17.14 -4.86
C CYS A 55 2.40 17.90 -3.56
N HIS A 56 3.21 18.91 -3.25
CA HIS A 56 3.01 19.74 -2.06
C HIS A 56 1.70 20.54 -2.15
N LYS A 57 1.42 21.17 -3.30
CA LYS A 57 0.17 21.91 -3.53
C LYS A 57 -1.06 21.01 -3.42
N LEU A 58 -0.99 19.79 -3.95
CA LEU A 58 -2.07 18.80 -3.86
C LEU A 58 -2.29 18.37 -2.40
N ALA A 59 -1.21 17.99 -1.71
CA ALA A 59 -1.30 17.51 -0.34
C ALA A 59 -1.86 18.52 0.66
N VAL A 60 -1.67 19.83 0.43
CA VAL A 60 -2.26 20.89 1.29
C VAL A 60 -3.79 20.88 1.26
N LYS A 61 -4.41 20.42 0.18
CA LYS A 61 -5.88 20.37 0.02
C LYS A 61 -6.51 19.06 0.49
N SER A 62 -5.70 18.21 1.07
CA SER A 62 -5.91 16.78 1.15
C SER A 62 -5.73 16.35 2.60
N GLU A 63 -6.62 15.49 3.11
CA GLU A 63 -6.54 15.03 4.50
C GLU A 63 -5.22 14.26 4.80
N ILE A 64 -4.58 14.49 5.94
CA ILE A 64 -3.29 13.87 6.28
C ILE A 64 -3.53 12.55 7.01
N PHE A 65 -2.92 11.47 6.57
CA PHE A 65 -2.93 10.19 7.28
C PHE A 65 -2.09 10.24 8.55
N THR A 66 -2.74 10.01 9.69
CA THR A 66 -2.15 10.08 11.04
C THR A 66 -1.87 8.72 11.65
N GLY A 67 -2.31 7.62 11.02
CA GLY A 67 -2.18 6.27 11.56
C GLY A 67 -3.01 6.02 12.82
N LYS A 68 -3.90 6.96 13.19
CA LYS A 68 -4.85 6.78 14.27
C LYS A 68 -6.01 5.92 13.79
N SER A 69 -6.41 4.97 14.62
CA SER A 69 -7.57 4.12 14.38
C SER A 69 -8.88 4.89 14.24
N SER A 70 -9.00 6.04 14.90
CA SER A 70 -10.18 6.92 14.81
C SER A 70 -10.27 7.71 13.50
N GLN A 71 -9.31 7.57 12.59
CA GLN A 71 -9.31 8.27 11.31
C GLN A 71 -10.00 7.41 10.23
N GLU A 72 -10.81 8.05 9.38
CA GLU A 72 -11.54 7.35 8.31
C GLU A 72 -10.62 6.86 7.18
N ILE A 73 -9.49 7.53 6.95
CA ILE A 73 -8.51 7.12 5.95
C ILE A 73 -7.81 5.83 6.38
N THR A 74 -8.07 4.76 5.64
CA THR A 74 -7.36 3.48 5.76
C THR A 74 -6.08 3.46 4.91
N ILE A 75 -5.16 2.53 5.18
CA ILE A 75 -3.99 2.32 4.31
C ILE A 75 -4.39 1.97 2.87
N ALA A 76 -5.43 1.14 2.69
CA ALA A 76 -5.91 0.77 1.36
C ALA A 76 -6.48 1.97 0.58
N SER A 77 -7.26 2.83 1.25
CA SER A 77 -7.77 4.06 0.60
C SER A 77 -6.65 5.06 0.32
N LEU A 78 -5.65 5.16 1.21
CA LEU A 78 -4.48 6.00 0.96
C LEU A 78 -3.67 5.48 -0.23
N HIS A 79 -3.47 4.16 -0.34
CA HIS A 79 -2.76 3.54 -1.46
C HIS A 79 -3.41 3.89 -2.79
N ARG A 80 -4.72 3.62 -2.91
CA ARG A 80 -5.49 3.91 -4.10
C ARG A 80 -5.43 5.38 -4.50
N ASP A 81 -5.64 6.29 -3.54
CA ASP A 81 -5.62 7.73 -3.80
C ASP A 81 -4.25 8.23 -4.29
N ILE A 82 -3.15 7.69 -3.73
CA ILE A 82 -1.78 8.00 -4.19
C ILE A 82 -1.53 7.48 -5.61
N GLU A 83 -2.01 6.27 -5.92
CA GLU A 83 -1.89 5.66 -7.26
C GLU A 83 -2.69 6.47 -8.29
N GLU A 84 -3.97 6.71 -8.04
CA GLU A 84 -4.85 7.49 -8.93
C GLU A 84 -4.28 8.89 -9.18
N THR A 85 -3.84 9.59 -8.11
CA THR A 85 -3.24 10.92 -8.27
C THR A 85 -1.95 10.88 -9.09
N ALA A 86 -1.12 9.86 -8.90
CA ALA A 86 0.13 9.72 -9.65
C ALA A 86 -0.12 9.40 -11.13
N GLU A 87 -1.11 8.56 -11.43
CA GLU A 87 -1.53 8.22 -12.79
C GLU A 87 -2.11 9.44 -13.52
N ASP A 88 -3.01 10.19 -12.87
CA ASP A 88 -3.64 11.40 -13.42
C ASP A 88 -2.61 12.46 -13.85
N HIS A 89 -1.45 12.49 -13.19
CA HIS A 89 -0.37 13.44 -13.47
C HIS A 89 0.79 12.83 -14.29
N GLY A 90 0.71 11.55 -14.66
CA GLY A 90 1.75 10.83 -15.40
C GLY A 90 3.07 10.71 -14.62
N TRP A 91 3.00 10.41 -13.32
CA TRP A 91 4.15 10.25 -12.43
C TRP A 91 4.41 8.80 -11.99
N ASP A 92 3.52 7.89 -12.39
CA ASP A 92 3.53 6.45 -12.13
C ASP A 92 4.86 5.80 -12.56
N GLU A 93 5.35 6.15 -13.76
CA GLU A 93 6.50 5.46 -14.37
C GLU A 93 7.80 5.61 -13.57
N LEU A 94 8.01 6.74 -12.91
CA LEU A 94 9.27 7.05 -12.21
C LEU A 94 9.14 7.01 -10.68
N SER A 95 7.92 6.79 -10.16
CA SER A 95 7.58 6.76 -8.73
C SER A 95 7.97 8.01 -7.92
N VAL A 96 8.42 9.08 -8.58
CA VAL A 96 8.81 10.35 -7.94
C VAL A 96 7.58 11.04 -7.34
N GLY A 97 6.45 11.00 -8.06
CA GLY A 97 5.17 11.53 -7.60
C GLY A 97 4.68 10.82 -6.34
N SER A 98 4.55 9.49 -6.41
CA SER A 98 4.11 8.66 -5.29
C SER A 98 4.98 8.86 -4.04
N TYR A 99 6.31 8.98 -4.19
CA TYR A 99 7.21 9.30 -3.08
C TYR A 99 6.89 10.63 -2.40
N TYR A 100 6.72 11.71 -3.17
CA TYR A 100 6.46 13.03 -2.59
C TYR A 100 5.02 13.16 -2.07
N LEU A 101 4.05 12.54 -2.72
CA LEU A 101 2.69 12.45 -2.20
C LEU A 101 2.69 11.74 -0.84
N LEU A 102 3.35 10.59 -0.70
CA LEU A 102 3.55 9.91 0.58
C LEU A 102 4.22 10.81 1.63
N ARG A 103 5.29 11.52 1.23
CA ARG A 103 5.99 12.45 2.14
C ARG A 103 5.07 13.52 2.73
N TYR A 104 4.10 14.02 1.97
CA TYR A 104 3.24 15.12 2.40
C TYR A 104 1.89 14.67 2.96
N ARG A 105 1.40 13.49 2.55
CA ARG A 105 0.12 12.91 2.99
C ARG A 105 0.25 12.12 4.29
N LEU A 106 1.46 11.76 4.70
CA LEU A 106 1.72 11.16 6.01
C LEU A 106 2.01 12.26 7.04
N SER A 107 1.38 12.14 8.22
CA SER A 107 1.73 12.97 9.37
C SER A 107 3.20 12.80 9.73
N ARG A 108 3.80 13.82 10.36
CA ARG A 108 5.22 13.81 10.69
C ARG A 108 5.62 12.59 11.55
N SER A 109 4.80 12.24 12.54
CA SER A 109 5.05 11.06 13.39
C SER A 109 5.03 9.75 12.60
N VAL A 110 4.06 9.57 11.70
CA VAL A 110 3.99 8.38 10.84
C VAL A 110 5.18 8.33 9.89
N TRP A 111 5.52 9.45 9.26
CA TRP A 111 6.67 9.55 8.37
C TRP A 111 7.98 9.19 9.08
N ASP A 112 8.24 9.78 10.24
CA ASP A 112 9.47 9.54 11.00
C ASP A 112 9.57 8.05 11.40
N ASN A 113 8.49 7.45 11.91
CA ASN A 113 8.44 6.01 12.24
C ASN A 113 8.75 5.12 11.03
N VAL A 114 8.17 5.42 9.87
CA VAL A 114 8.39 4.65 8.64
C VAL A 114 9.83 4.77 8.18
N ILE A 115 10.38 5.99 8.15
CA ILE A 115 11.74 6.25 7.67
C ILE A 115 12.79 5.66 8.61
N ASP A 116 12.57 5.69 9.92
CA ASP A 116 13.45 5.05 10.90
C ASP A 116 13.42 3.52 10.77
N SER A 117 12.26 2.93 10.42
CA SER A 117 12.13 1.47 10.18
C SER A 117 12.86 0.99 8.93
N ILE A 118 12.94 1.82 7.88
CA ILE A 118 13.59 1.48 6.60
C ILE A 118 15.06 1.91 6.57
N GLY A 119 15.44 2.88 7.38
CA GLY A 119 16.74 3.56 7.34
C GLY A 119 16.73 4.79 6.42
N LYS A 120 17.57 5.78 6.74
CA LYS A 120 17.56 7.12 6.11
C LYS A 120 18.22 7.19 4.73
N SER A 121 19.09 6.23 4.42
CA SER A 121 19.78 6.16 3.12
C SER A 121 18.83 5.70 2.02
N PHE A 122 18.76 6.45 0.93
CA PHE A 122 18.12 5.99 -0.30
C PHE A 122 18.68 6.71 -1.52
N ASP A 123 18.67 6.05 -2.67
CA ASP A 123 19.15 6.61 -3.92
C ASP A 123 18.09 7.53 -4.55
N ARG A 124 18.37 8.84 -4.57
CA ARG A 124 17.53 9.90 -5.19
C ARG A 124 17.92 10.20 -6.64
N SER A 125 18.92 9.49 -7.16
CA SER A 125 19.48 9.78 -8.48
C SER A 125 18.69 9.12 -9.60
N CYS A 126 18.02 8.00 -9.35
CA CYS A 126 17.37 7.21 -10.39
C CYS A 126 15.93 6.76 -10.04
N ALA A 127 15.16 6.36 -11.05
CA ALA A 127 13.78 5.90 -10.89
C ALA A 127 13.69 4.61 -10.07
N ALA A 128 14.61 3.67 -10.28
CA ALA A 128 14.69 2.44 -9.51
C ALA A 128 14.86 2.71 -8.00
N GLY A 129 15.63 3.73 -7.63
CA GLY A 129 15.82 4.17 -6.25
C GLY A 129 14.53 4.71 -5.62
N PHE A 130 13.76 5.51 -6.37
CA PHE A 130 12.44 5.98 -5.92
C PHE A 130 11.43 4.85 -5.80
N LYS A 131 11.35 3.97 -6.80
CA LYS A 131 10.44 2.81 -6.80
C LYS A 131 10.70 1.90 -5.60
N ALA A 132 11.95 1.47 -5.40
CA ALA A 132 12.34 0.65 -4.25
C ALA A 132 12.01 1.33 -2.92
N ARG A 133 12.16 2.68 -2.86
CA ARG A 133 11.84 3.44 -1.65
C ARG A 133 10.34 3.49 -1.37
N VAL A 134 9.51 3.70 -2.40
CA VAL A 134 8.05 3.70 -2.28
C VAL A 134 7.55 2.33 -1.85
N GLU A 135 8.04 1.25 -2.45
CA GLU A 135 7.69 -0.12 -2.05
C GLU A 135 8.05 -0.39 -0.57
N ALA A 136 9.23 0.04 -0.13
CA ALA A 136 9.63 -0.11 1.27
C ALA A 136 8.72 0.68 2.23
N ILE A 137 8.32 1.90 1.85
CA ILE A 137 7.37 2.72 2.62
C ILE A 137 6.03 1.98 2.76
N TRP A 138 5.49 1.47 1.65
CA TRP A 138 4.21 0.75 1.68
C TRP A 138 4.27 -0.52 2.52
N ARG A 139 5.32 -1.33 2.38
CA ARG A 139 5.49 -2.53 3.22
C ARG A 139 5.44 -2.21 4.71
N VAL A 140 6.12 -1.14 5.15
CA VAL A 140 6.10 -0.74 6.56
C VAL A 140 4.73 -0.19 6.96
N LEU A 141 4.10 0.63 6.11
CA LEU A 141 2.77 1.17 6.37
C LEU A 141 1.72 0.07 6.52
N GLU A 142 1.70 -0.91 5.62
CA GLU A 142 0.79 -2.05 5.67
C GLU A 142 1.06 -2.94 6.89
N HIS A 143 2.33 -3.22 7.17
CA HIS A 143 2.71 -4.01 8.33
C HIS A 143 2.33 -3.33 9.66
N THR A 144 2.38 -2.00 9.72
CA THR A 144 2.17 -1.26 10.98
C THR A 144 0.73 -0.80 11.17
N TYR A 145 0.06 -0.43 10.08
CA TYR A 145 -1.22 0.29 10.10
C TYR A 145 -2.33 -0.39 9.29
N SER A 146 -2.13 -1.63 8.81
CA SER A 146 -3.27 -2.39 8.29
C SER A 146 -4.35 -2.56 9.37
N ASN A 147 -5.61 -2.51 8.96
CA ASN A 147 -6.74 -2.59 9.89
C ASN A 147 -6.68 -3.84 10.79
N ALA A 148 -6.14 -4.96 10.28
CA ALA A 148 -5.93 -6.17 11.08
C ALA A 148 -4.91 -5.96 12.20
N VAL A 149 -3.74 -5.38 11.90
CA VAL A 149 -2.69 -5.12 12.89
C VAL A 149 -3.13 -4.07 13.91
N VAL A 150 -3.77 -2.99 13.44
CA VAL A 150 -4.33 -1.96 14.31
C VAL A 150 -5.37 -2.57 15.25
N ARG A 151 -6.28 -3.40 14.72
CA ARG A 151 -7.30 -4.10 15.52
C ARG A 151 -6.69 -5.01 16.57
N ASP A 152 -5.66 -5.79 16.25
CA ASP A 152 -5.02 -6.69 17.22
C ASP A 152 -4.28 -5.93 18.32
N LYS A 153 -3.62 -4.84 17.96
CA LYS A 153 -3.00 -3.92 18.92
C LYS A 153 -4.03 -3.30 19.86
N LEU A 154 -5.13 -2.78 19.31
CA LEU A 154 -6.22 -2.19 20.09
C LEU A 154 -6.91 -3.22 20.98
N LYS A 155 -7.14 -4.45 20.50
CA LYS A 155 -7.69 -5.55 21.32
C LYS A 155 -6.78 -5.88 22.50
N THR A 156 -5.48 -5.86 22.28
CA THR A 156 -4.49 -6.08 23.35
C THR A 156 -4.55 -4.94 24.38
N GLN A 157 -4.56 -3.68 23.92
CA GLN A 157 -4.67 -2.51 24.79
C GLN A 157 -5.99 -2.50 25.58
N TRP A 158 -7.10 -2.85 24.92
CA TRP A 158 -8.43 -2.97 25.53
C TRP A 158 -8.43 -3.94 26.71
N LYS A 159 -7.89 -5.15 26.51
CA LYS A 159 -7.78 -6.16 27.58
C LYS A 159 -6.94 -5.69 28.78
N GLN A 160 -5.94 -4.85 28.50
CA GLN A 160 -5.02 -4.28 29.50
C GLN A 160 -5.57 -3.02 30.20
N LEU A 161 -6.71 -2.47 29.77
CA LEU A 161 -7.31 -1.29 30.41
C LEU A 161 -7.61 -1.56 31.89
N ARG A 162 -6.96 -0.81 32.76
CA ARG A 162 -7.20 -0.74 34.20
C ARG A 162 -7.15 0.73 34.63
N ARG A 163 -7.88 1.09 35.69
CA ARG A 163 -7.80 2.44 36.26
C ARG A 163 -6.45 2.61 36.94
N ASN A 164 -5.78 3.73 36.68
CA ASN A 164 -4.60 4.11 37.45
C ASN A 164 -5.06 4.61 38.85
N PRO A 165 -4.39 4.24 39.96
CA PRO A 165 -4.73 4.76 41.29
C PRO A 165 -4.85 6.30 41.37
N ALA A 166 -4.08 7.04 40.56
CA ALA A 166 -4.11 8.51 40.51
C ALA A 166 -5.17 9.09 39.55
N GLU A 167 -5.87 8.26 38.78
CA GLU A 167 -6.87 8.65 37.79
C GLU A 167 -8.28 8.62 38.39
N SER A 168 -9.12 9.62 38.07
CA SER A 168 -10.51 9.64 38.52
C SER A 168 -11.33 8.55 37.81
N CYS A 169 -12.43 8.10 38.43
CA CYS A 169 -13.34 7.15 37.78
C CYS A 169 -13.89 7.69 36.46
N ARG A 170 -14.14 9.01 36.38
CA ARG A 170 -14.65 9.68 35.18
C ARG A 170 -13.64 9.58 34.03
N ASP A 171 -12.38 9.90 34.30
CA ASP A 171 -11.32 9.88 33.28
C ASP A 171 -11.10 8.46 32.76
N PHE A 172 -11.14 7.47 33.65
CA PHE A 172 -11.07 6.07 33.26
C PHE A 172 -12.23 5.66 32.35
N ILE A 173 -13.47 6.00 32.70
CA ILE A 173 -14.64 5.70 31.86
C ILE A 173 -14.51 6.36 30.50
N SER A 174 -14.10 7.62 30.44
CA SER A 174 -13.86 8.32 29.16
C SER A 174 -12.78 7.63 28.33
N ARG A 175 -11.70 7.13 28.95
CA ARG A 175 -10.65 6.38 28.27
C ARG A 175 -11.16 5.04 27.72
N VAL A 176 -12.00 4.32 28.46
CA VAL A 176 -12.64 3.09 27.98
C VAL A 176 -13.55 3.40 26.78
N GLN A 177 -14.39 4.43 26.87
CA GLN A 177 -15.27 4.82 25.76
C GLN A 177 -14.50 5.22 24.49
N ASN A 178 -13.38 5.93 24.64
CA ASN A 178 -12.51 6.28 23.51
C ASN A 178 -11.86 5.03 22.90
N ALA A 179 -11.36 4.11 23.72
CA ALA A 179 -10.81 2.84 23.23
C ALA A 179 -11.87 1.97 22.52
N ARG A 180 -13.13 1.99 22.97
CA ARG A 180 -14.25 1.31 22.30
C ARG A 180 -14.48 1.88 20.90
N LYS A 181 -14.50 3.21 20.77
CA LYS A 181 -14.64 3.89 19.47
C LYS A 181 -13.50 3.51 18.53
N GLU A 182 -12.26 3.56 19.01
CA GLU A 182 -11.08 3.18 18.22
C GLU A 182 -11.17 1.72 17.71
N LEU A 183 -11.64 0.79 18.54
CA LEU A 183 -11.90 -0.59 18.14
C LEU A 183 -12.99 -0.69 17.07
N GLN A 184 -14.09 0.04 17.22
CA GLN A 184 -15.17 0.08 16.23
C GLN A 184 -14.67 0.60 14.88
N TYR A 185 -13.91 1.70 14.85
CA TYR A 185 -13.33 2.24 13.62
C TYR A 185 -12.36 1.25 12.94
N SER A 186 -11.62 0.46 13.73
CA SER A 186 -10.77 -0.62 13.18
C SER A 186 -11.55 -1.83 12.64
N GLY A 187 -12.90 -1.81 12.72
CA GLY A 187 -13.76 -2.92 12.34
C GLY A 187 -13.70 -4.09 13.32
N ALA A 188 -13.45 -3.82 14.61
CA ALA A 188 -13.56 -4.80 15.67
C ALA A 188 -14.98 -4.76 16.27
N LEU A 189 -15.58 -5.93 16.43
CA LEU A 189 -16.80 -6.06 17.22
C LEU A 189 -16.43 -6.01 18.71
N VAL A 190 -17.06 -5.11 19.46
CA VAL A 190 -16.96 -5.03 20.93
C VAL A 190 -18.36 -5.11 21.49
N GLU A 191 -18.66 -6.24 22.12
CA GLU A 191 -19.96 -6.45 22.76
C GLU A 191 -20.05 -5.66 24.07
N ASP A 192 -21.28 -5.35 24.50
CA ASP A 192 -21.49 -4.65 25.76
C ASP A 192 -21.00 -5.49 26.97
N SER A 193 -21.02 -6.82 26.85
CA SER A 193 -20.46 -7.77 27.82
C SER A 193 -18.95 -7.59 28.04
N ASP A 194 -18.20 -7.33 26.97
CA ASP A 194 -16.76 -7.05 27.03
C ASP A 194 -16.48 -5.72 27.74
N GLU A 195 -17.29 -4.70 27.44
CA GLU A 195 -17.16 -3.38 28.08
C GLU A 195 -17.47 -3.44 29.57
N ILE A 196 -18.55 -4.13 29.96
CA ILE A 196 -18.90 -4.36 31.36
C ILE A 196 -17.75 -5.08 32.08
N SER A 197 -17.10 -6.04 31.43
CA SER A 197 -15.95 -6.75 31.99
C SER A 197 -14.74 -5.84 32.22
N ILE A 198 -14.47 -4.89 31.30
CA ILE A 198 -13.41 -3.87 31.48
C ILE A 198 -13.75 -2.91 32.61
N TRP A 199 -15.00 -2.45 32.71
CA TRP A 199 -15.42 -1.59 33.81
C TRP A 199 -15.30 -2.30 35.14
N ARG A 200 -15.79 -3.54 35.23
CA ARG A 200 -15.70 -4.35 36.46
C ARG A 200 -14.25 -4.55 36.90
N ASN A 201 -13.39 -5.02 35.99
CA ASN A 201 -12.00 -5.31 36.32
C ASN A 201 -11.16 -4.04 36.53
N GLY A 202 -11.50 -2.95 35.84
CA GLY A 202 -10.74 -1.71 35.83
C GLY A 202 -11.12 -0.74 36.95
N LEU A 203 -12.40 -0.64 37.32
CA LEU A 203 -12.86 0.23 38.42
C LEU A 203 -12.66 -0.40 39.79
N PHE A 204 -12.79 -1.73 39.89
CA PHE A 204 -12.79 -2.44 41.18
C PHE A 204 -11.49 -3.22 41.45
N GLY A 205 -10.67 -3.54 40.45
CA GLY A 205 -9.37 -4.23 40.63
C GLY A 205 -9.47 -5.55 41.41
N PRO A 206 -8.35 -6.24 41.70
CA PRO A 206 -8.38 -7.51 42.44
C PRO A 206 -8.72 -7.36 43.94
N TYR A 207 -9.17 -6.18 44.40
CA TYR A 207 -9.59 -5.96 45.79
C TYR A 207 -11.05 -6.38 46.02
N SER A 208 -11.38 -7.58 45.57
CA SER A 208 -12.66 -8.24 45.80
C SER A 208 -12.45 -9.44 46.73
N ASP A 209 -11.83 -9.19 47.89
CA ASP A 209 -12.05 -10.01 49.08
C ASP A 209 -13.18 -9.34 49.87
N TRP A 210 -14.41 -9.53 49.39
CA TRP A 210 -15.65 -9.24 50.11
C TRP A 210 -16.65 -10.35 49.81
#